data_AF-A0A851QMX3-F1
#
_entry.id   AF-A0A851QMX3-F1
#
_cell.length_a   1.000
_cell.length_b   1.000
_cell.length_c   1.000
_cell.angle_alpha   90.00
_cell.angle_beta   90.00
_cell.angle_gamma   90.00
#
_symmetry.space_group_name_H-M   'P 1'
#
loop_
_entity.id
_entity.type
_entity.pdbx_description
1 polymer ?
#
loop_
_entity_poly.entity_id
_entity_poly.type
_entity_poly.pdbx_seq_one_letter_code
_entity_poly.pdbx_strand_id
1 'polypeptide(L)' 'VLLDPFLLPGGGAVEMAVSKHLTERSRALTGVEQWPYRAVAQALEVIPRTLIQNCGASTIRVLTSLRAKHTQDNSVCWGV' A
#
# COMPACT_ATOMS: atom_id res chain seq x y z
N VAL A 1 -8.05 6.15 30.60
CA VAL A 1 -7.10 7.14 30.00
C VAL A 1 -6.70 6.60 28.64
N LEU A 2 -6.79 7.40 27.59
CA LEU A 2 -6.39 7.01 26.24
C LEU A 2 -4.92 7.42 26.04
N LEU A 3 -4.06 6.45 25.73
CA LEU A 3 -2.60 6.64 25.77
C LEU A 3 -2.05 7.30 24.50
N ASP A 4 -2.64 7.04 23.32
CA ASP A 4 -2.22 7.64 22.03
C ASP A 4 -3.42 7.77 21.05
N PRO A 5 -3.99 8.97 20.85
CA PRO A 5 -5.21 9.18 20.05
C PRO A 5 -4.95 9.31 18.53
N PHE A 6 -3.97 8.58 17.97
CA PHE A 6 -3.70 8.61 16.54
C PHE A 6 -4.57 7.61 15.78
N LEU A 7 -5.14 8.05 14.66
CA LEU A 7 -6.00 7.25 13.80
C LEU A 7 -5.41 7.15 12.40
N LEU A 8 -5.57 5.98 11.79
CA LEU A 8 -5.16 5.71 10.42
C LEU A 8 -6.32 5.08 9.64
N PRO A 9 -6.40 5.31 8.32
CA PRO A 9 -7.40 4.68 7.48
C PRO A 9 -7.13 3.17 7.37
N GLY A 10 -8.15 2.35 7.64
CA GLY A 10 -8.07 0.89 7.55
C GLY A 10 -8.24 0.34 6.12
N GLY A 11 -8.66 -0.92 6.00
CA GLY A 11 -9.05 -1.51 4.71
C GLY A 11 -7.90 -1.67 3.70
N GLY A 12 -6.65 -1.75 4.16
CA GLY A 12 -5.49 -1.83 3.28
C GLY A 12 -4.98 -0.47 2.78
N ALA A 13 -5.57 0.66 3.21
CA ALA A 13 -5.17 1.99 2.74
C ALA A 13 -3.74 2.36 3.17
N VAL A 14 -3.39 2.09 4.42
CA VAL A 14 -2.05 2.36 4.97
C VAL A 14 -1.02 1.49 4.27
N GLU A 15 -1.29 0.20 4.09
CA GLU A 15 -0.40 -0.74 3.42
C GLU A 15 -0.10 -0.31 1.98
N MET A 16 -1.11 0.17 1.27
CA MET A 16 -0.96 0.72 -0.08
C MET A 16 -0.13 2.02 -0.10
N ALA A 17 -0.38 2.93 0.85
CA ALA A 17 0.36 4.18 0.97
C ALA A 17 1.84 3.95 1.29
N VAL A 18 2.13 3.05 2.23
CA VAL A 18 3.50 2.67 2.60
C VAL A 18 4.18 1.92 1.46
N SER A 19 3.48 1.00 0.77
CA SER A 19 4.00 0.32 -0.43
C SER A 19 4.43 1.32 -1.51
N LYS A 20 3.60 2.33 -1.82
CA LYS A 20 3.96 3.40 -2.75
C LYS A 20 5.23 4.11 -2.29
N HIS A 21 5.27 4.57 -1.04
CA HIS A 21 6.38 5.33 -0.52
C HIS A 21 7.71 4.54 -0.55
N LEU A 22 7.68 3.27 -0.15
CA LEU A 22 8.84 2.38 -0.23
C LEU A 22 9.27 2.13 -1.67
N THR A 23 8.32 2.01 -2.60
CA THR A 23 8.61 1.87 -4.03
C THR A 23 9.31 3.11 -4.57
N GLU A 24 8.83 4.31 -4.24
CA GLU A 24 9.48 5.58 -4.62
C GLU A 24 10.87 5.70 -4.02
N ARG A 25 11.02 5.36 -2.74
CA ARG A 25 12.33 5.35 -2.08
C ARG A 25 13.29 4.37 -2.74
N SER A 26 12.82 3.19 -3.15
CA SER A 26 13.63 2.21 -3.87
C SER A 26 14.17 2.74 -5.21
N ARG A 27 13.44 3.64 -5.88
CA ARG A 27 13.86 4.25 -7.15
C ARG A 27 14.95 5.31 -6.95
N ALA A 28 14.99 5.94 -5.79
CA ALA A 28 16.02 6.91 -5.44
C ALA A 28 17.35 6.25 -5.04
N LEU A 29 17.33 4.97 -4.66
CA LEU A 29 18.52 4.20 -4.29
C LEU A 29 19.18 3.57 -5.52
N THR A 30 20.51 3.53 -5.52
CA THR A 30 21.31 2.87 -6.56
C THR A 30 21.92 1.58 -6.02
N GLY A 31 22.09 0.56 -6.87
CA GLY A 31 22.71 -0.71 -6.50
C GLY A 31 21.76 -1.71 -5.83
N VAL A 32 22.33 -2.62 -5.03
CA VAL A 32 21.61 -3.77 -4.46
C VAL A 32 20.64 -3.40 -3.33
N GLU A 33 20.80 -2.22 -2.74
CA GLU A 33 19.96 -1.75 -1.64
C GLU A 33 18.52 -1.47 -2.06
N GLN A 34 18.23 -1.33 -3.36
CA GLN A 34 16.86 -1.13 -3.86
C GLN A 34 15.95 -2.36 -3.66
N TRP A 35 16.54 -3.57 -3.63
CA TRP A 35 15.78 -4.82 -3.65
C TRP A 35 14.98 -5.06 -2.37
N PRO A 36 15.55 -4.89 -1.16
CA PRO A 36 14.79 -4.98 0.07
C PRO A 36 13.58 -4.04 0.12
N TYR A 37 13.73 -2.79 -0.33
CA TYR A 37 12.63 -1.82 -0.34
C TYR A 37 11.48 -2.27 -1.25
N ARG A 38 11.80 -2.75 -2.46
CA ARG A 38 10.78 -3.29 -3.38
C ARG A 38 10.11 -4.55 -2.83
N ALA A 39 10.88 -5.44 -2.22
CA ALA A 39 10.35 -6.68 -1.65
C ALA A 39 9.34 -6.38 -0.53
N VAL A 40 9.68 -5.46 0.38
CA VAL A 40 8.77 -5.05 1.46
C VAL A 40 7.55 -4.31 0.90
N ALA A 41 7.73 -3.41 -0.07
CA ALA A 41 6.61 -2.73 -0.73
C ALA A 41 5.62 -3.73 -1.33
N GLN A 42 6.12 -4.73 -2.07
CA GLN A 42 5.29 -5.78 -2.66
C GLN A 42 4.62 -6.66 -1.60
N ALA A 43 5.31 -6.96 -0.50
CA ALA A 43 4.77 -7.77 0.58
C ALA A 43 3.57 -7.09 1.26
N LEU A 44 3.61 -5.76 1.46
CA LEU A 44 2.51 -5.01 2.06
C LEU A 44 1.20 -5.11 1.27
N GLU A 45 1.28 -5.23 -0.06
CA GLU A 45 0.10 -5.39 -0.90
C GLU A 45 -0.61 -6.75 -0.72
N VAL A 46 -0.05 -7.69 0.05
CA VAL A 46 -0.74 -8.95 0.37
C VAL A 46 -2.02 -8.70 1.17
N ILE A 47 -2.03 -7.72 2.07
CA ILE A 47 -3.18 -7.40 2.93
C ILE A 47 -4.39 -6.93 2.11
N PRO A 48 -4.29 -5.84 1.30
CA PRO A 48 -5.42 -5.43 0.45
C PRO A 48 -5.79 -6.52 -0.56
N ARG A 49 -4.82 -7.28 -1.10
CA ARG A 49 -5.10 -8.41 -2.00
C ARG A 49 -5.98 -9.47 -1.34
N THR A 50 -5.66 -9.87 -0.12
CA THR A 50 -6.44 -10.86 0.65
C THR A 50 -7.82 -10.33 1.00
N LEU A 51 -7.95 -9.06 1.39
CA LEU A 51 -9.25 -8.42 1.63
C LEU A 51 -10.14 -8.46 0.38
N ILE A 52 -9.60 -8.07 -0.79
CA ILE A 52 -10.36 -8.11 -2.04
C ILE A 52 -10.80 -9.53 -2.38
N GLN A 53 -9.90 -10.51 -2.21
CA GLN A 53 -10.18 -11.91 -2.48
C GLN A 53 -11.29 -12.45 -1.56
N ASN A 54 -11.26 -12.10 -0.27
CA ASN A 54 -12.29 -12.49 0.69
C ASN A 54 -13.66 -11.87 0.36
N CYS A 55 -13.68 -10.68 -0.23
CA CYS A 55 -14.91 -10.01 -0.69
C CYS A 55 -15.44 -10.53 -2.04
N GLY A 56 -14.75 -11.49 -2.69
CA GLY A 56 -15.17 -12.04 -3.99
C GLY A 56 -15.03 -11.08 -5.17
N ALA A 57 -14.35 -9.94 -4.99
CA ALA A 57 -14.14 -8.98 -6.05
C ALA A 57 -12.94 -9.37 -6.93
N SER A 58 -12.85 -8.79 -8.12
CA SER A 58 -11.71 -9.02 -9.02
C SER A 58 -10.43 -8.39 -8.45
N THR A 59 -9.59 -9.22 -7.83
CA THR A 59 -8.32 -8.81 -7.19
C THR A 59 -7.45 -7.96 -8.09
N ILE A 60 -7.29 -8.35 -9.36
CA ILE A 60 -6.45 -7.63 -10.32
C ILE A 60 -7.03 -6.24 -10.60
N ARG A 61 -8.33 -6.13 -10.86
CA ARG A 61 -8.98 -4.86 -11.21
C ARG A 61 -8.95 -3.87 -10.05
N VAL A 62 -9.33 -4.33 -8.84
CA VAL A 62 -9.40 -3.46 -7.65
C VAL A 62 -8.00 -3.07 -7.18
N LEU A 63 -7.04 -3.99 -7.15
CA LEU A 63 -5.68 -3.64 -6.73
C LEU A 63 -5.02 -2.66 -7.71
N THR A 64 -5.27 -2.81 -9.02
CA THR A 64 -4.77 -1.88 -10.04
C THR A 64 -5.40 -0.49 -9.88
N SER A 65 -6.71 -0.41 -9.63
CA SER A 65 -7.37 0.88 -9.39
C SER A 65 -6.88 1.54 -8.10
N LEU A 66 -6.61 0.77 -7.05
CA LEU A 66 -6.01 1.29 -5.81
C LEU A 66 -4.60 1.84 -6.06
N ARG A 67 -3.73 1.14 -6.78
CA ARG A 67 -2.40 1.66 -7.14
C ARG A 67 -2.49 2.98 -7.91
N ALA A 68 -3.43 3.08 -8.86
CA ALA A 68 -3.66 4.29 -9.63
C ALA A 68 -4.13 5.47 -8.74
N LYS A 69 -5.06 5.22 -7.81
CA LYS A 69 -5.51 6.21 -6.83
C LYS A 69 -4.37 6.69 -5.94
N HIS A 70 -3.56 5.76 -5.42
CA HIS A 70 -2.42 6.10 -4.57
C HIS A 70 -1.35 6.89 -5.32
N THR A 71 -1.25 6.79 -6.65
CA THR A 71 -0.29 7.58 -7.44
C THR A 71 -0.61 9.07 -7.44
N GLN A 72 -1.87 9.46 -7.24
CA GLN A 72 -2.31 10.85 -7.18
C GLN A 72 -1.79 11.57 -5.93
N ASP A 73 -1.71 12.89 -5.99
CA ASP A 73 -1.28 13.70 -4.85
C ASP A 73 -2.28 13.61 -3.68
N ASN A 74 -1.75 13.61 -2.45
CA ASN A 74 -2.51 13.56 -1.20
C ASN A 74 -3.50 12.37 -1.05
N SER A 75 -3.27 11.29 -1.79
CA SER A 75 -4.22 10.18 -1.93
C SER A 75 -3.89 8.98 -1.05
N VAL A 76 -3.71 9.20 0.26
CA VAL A 76 -3.26 8.16 1.22
C VAL A 76 -4.38 7.33 1.86
N CYS A 77 -5.64 7.77 1.75
CA CYS A 77 -6.77 7.18 2.49
C CYS A 77 -7.55 6.10 1.70
N TRP A 78 -7.08 5.69 0.52
CA TRP A 78 -7.81 4.76 -0.34
C TRP A 78 -7.56 3.30 0.03
N GLY A 79 -8.57 2.63 0.59
CA GLY A 79 -8.58 1.20 0.86
C GLY A 79 -9.54 0.42 -0.05
N VAL A 80 -9.55 -0.90 0.13
CA VAL A 80 -10.45 -1.87 -0.51
C VAL A 80 -11.91 -1.60 -0.16
#